data_AF-A0AAD5MDX8-F1
#
_entry.id   AF-A0AAD5MDX8-F1
#
_cell.length_a   1.000
_cell.length_b   1.000
_cell.length_c   1.000
_cell.angle_alpha   90.00
_cell.angle_beta   90.00
_cell.angle_gamma   90.00
#
_symmetry.space_group_name_H-M   'P 1'
#
loop_
_entity.id
_entity.type
_entity.pdbx_description
1 polymer ?
#
loop_
_entity_poly.entity_id
_entity_poly.type
_entity_poly.pdbx_seq_one_letter_code
_entity_poly.pdbx_strand_id
1 'polypeptide(L)'
;MPKVPHIFERIERNNDKRTEETSTSWRRRVWSKCCGYTSNLISTTSKMSAYDRAKKVYERIQEEKARERILRQQEREQRHLSLQKYLESKKKRNKVLRKCNKKGQPNLGAQVEILLEKLEKEDK
;
A
#
# COMPACT_ATOMS: atom_id res chain seq x y z
N MET A 1 -2.87 2.06 18.21
CA MET A 1 -2.93 1.53 16.83
C MET A 1 -3.28 2.68 15.91
N PRO A 2 -2.33 3.30 15.17
CA PRO A 2 -2.69 4.30 14.18
C PRO A 2 -3.42 3.61 13.03
N LYS A 3 -4.63 4.09 12.72
CA LYS A 3 -5.43 3.61 11.59
C LYS A 3 -4.69 3.96 10.29
N VAL A 4 -4.26 2.94 9.55
CA VAL A 4 -3.73 3.10 8.20
C VAL A 4 -4.86 3.66 7.33
N PRO A 5 -4.69 4.82 6.66
CA PRO A 5 -5.74 5.31 5.77
C PRO A 5 -5.91 4.33 4.61
N HIS A 6 -7.13 3.83 4.45
CA HIS A 6 -7.55 2.91 3.40
C HIS A 6 -7.50 3.66 2.05
N ILE A 7 -6.34 3.64 1.40
CA ILE A 7 -6.08 4.34 0.13
C ILE A 7 -6.93 3.77 -1.02
N PHE A 8 -7.59 2.64 -0.80
CA PHE A 8 -8.39 1.93 -1.80
C PHE A 8 -9.82 2.50 -1.99
N GLU A 9 -10.37 3.24 -1.01
CA GLU A 9 -11.77 3.75 -1.06
C GLU A 9 -11.93 5.15 -1.69
N ARG A 10 -10.87 5.70 -2.28
CA ARG A 10 -10.90 7.04 -2.90
C ARG A 10 -10.94 7.02 -4.42
N ILE A 11 -10.58 5.90 -5.06
CA ILE A 11 -10.53 5.82 -6.53
C ILE A 11 -11.90 5.48 -7.14
N GLU A 12 -12.78 4.79 -6.41
CA GLU A 12 -14.08 4.37 -6.96
C GLU A 12 -15.18 5.46 -6.91
N ARG A 13 -15.00 6.55 -6.16
CA ARG A 13 -16.06 7.59 -6.03
C ARG A 13 -16.15 8.60 -7.17
N ASN A 14 -15.20 8.64 -8.10
CA ASN A 14 -15.14 9.67 -9.15
C ASN A 14 -15.55 9.22 -10.55
N ASN A 15 -15.92 7.95 -10.75
CA ASN A 15 -16.36 7.46 -12.08
C ASN A 15 -17.89 7.29 -12.21
N ASP A 16 -18.66 7.29 -11.11
CA ASP A 16 -20.11 7.03 -11.15
C ASP A 16 -21.01 8.27 -11.27
N LYS A 17 -20.45 9.48 -11.42
CA LYS A 17 -21.25 10.73 -11.58
C LYS A 17 -21.34 11.24 -13.02
N ARG A 18 -20.89 10.46 -14.01
CA ARG A 18 -20.86 10.90 -15.43
C ARG A 18 -21.60 9.98 -16.39
N THR A 19 -22.62 9.30 -15.89
CA THR A 19 -23.61 8.59 -16.68
C THR A 19 -24.93 8.80 -15.95
N GLU A 20 -25.97 9.22 -16.67
CA GLU A 20 -27.36 9.47 -16.17
C GLU A 20 -27.84 10.91 -15.92
N GLU A 21 -27.23 11.95 -16.49
CA GLU A 21 -27.94 13.23 -16.64
C GLU A 21 -27.69 13.85 -18.02
N THR A 22 -28.47 13.40 -19.02
CA THR A 22 -28.85 14.13 -20.26
C THR A 22 -29.70 13.26 -21.21
N SER A 23 -30.41 12.24 -20.69
CA SER A 23 -31.23 11.36 -21.55
C SER A 23 -32.63 11.91 -21.89
N THR A 24 -33.08 13.04 -21.31
CA THR A 24 -34.51 13.40 -21.44
C THR A 24 -34.81 14.90 -21.56
N SER A 25 -33.99 15.68 -22.28
CA SER A 25 -34.32 17.11 -22.51
C SER A 25 -34.09 17.64 -23.94
N TRP A 26 -33.22 17.04 -24.77
CA TRP A 26 -32.92 17.58 -26.11
C TRP A 26 -33.60 16.90 -27.31
N ARG A 27 -34.49 15.92 -27.08
CA ARG A 27 -35.41 15.40 -28.12
C ARG A 27 -36.54 16.39 -28.49
N ARG A 28 -36.30 17.70 -28.46
CA ARG A 28 -37.29 18.70 -28.88
C ARG A 28 -36.75 19.93 -29.60
N ARG A 29 -35.51 19.91 -30.10
CA ARG A 29 -35.05 20.94 -31.04
C ARG A 29 -34.48 20.32 -32.30
N VAL A 30 -35.41 19.81 -33.10
CA VAL A 30 -35.46 20.06 -34.54
C VAL A 30 -34.11 19.94 -35.24
N TRP A 31 -33.85 18.71 -35.66
CA TRP A 31 -33.27 18.43 -36.96
C TRP A 31 -33.74 19.47 -38.00
N SER A 32 -32.78 20.11 -38.69
CA SER A 32 -32.97 20.69 -40.02
C SER A 32 -33.67 22.06 -40.14
N LYS A 33 -32.86 23.13 -40.16
CA LYS A 33 -33.00 24.42 -40.91
C LYS A 33 -32.19 25.46 -40.12
N CYS A 34 -30.93 25.73 -40.43
CA CYS A 34 -30.46 26.29 -41.68
C CYS A 34 -29.07 25.74 -42.02
N CYS A 35 -28.86 25.43 -43.30
CA CYS A 35 -27.51 25.24 -43.83
C CYS A 35 -26.66 26.47 -43.50
N GLY A 36 -25.57 26.25 -42.76
CA GLY A 36 -24.50 27.20 -42.52
C GLY A 36 -23.19 26.44 -42.60
N TYR A 37 -22.72 26.21 -43.81
CA TYR A 37 -21.36 25.77 -44.07
C TYR A 37 -20.40 26.85 -43.57
N THR A 38 -19.74 26.61 -42.45
CA THR A 38 -18.48 27.31 -42.12
C THR A 38 -17.47 26.28 -41.61
N SER A 39 -16.69 25.82 -42.59
CA SER A 39 -15.31 25.34 -42.50
C SER A 39 -14.86 24.74 -41.16
N ASN A 40 -14.67 23.42 -41.21
CA ASN A 40 -13.69 22.68 -40.42
C ASN A 40 -12.42 23.49 -40.15
N LEU A 41 -12.29 23.99 -38.92
CA LEU A 41 -11.00 24.29 -38.34
C LEU A 41 -10.91 23.51 -37.02
N ILE A 42 -10.96 22.19 -37.13
CA ILE A 42 -10.42 21.31 -36.09
C ILE A 42 -8.92 21.60 -36.13
N SER A 43 -8.47 22.50 -35.26
CA SER A 43 -7.06 22.73 -35.05
C SER A 43 -6.40 21.37 -34.83
N THR A 44 -5.50 21.00 -35.73
CA THR A 44 -4.62 19.83 -35.64
C THR A 44 -3.60 20.05 -34.53
N THR A 45 -4.07 20.35 -33.32
CA THR A 45 -3.32 19.98 -32.13
C THR A 45 -3.30 18.47 -32.17
N SER A 46 -2.15 17.87 -32.50
CA SER A 46 -1.98 16.43 -32.63
C SER A 46 -2.43 15.75 -31.35
N LYS A 47 -3.71 15.35 -31.30
CA LYS A 47 -4.29 14.60 -30.19
C LYS A 47 -3.63 13.24 -30.28
N MET A 48 -2.77 12.93 -29.31
CA MET A 48 -2.14 11.62 -29.19
C MET A 48 -3.13 10.50 -29.49
N SER A 49 -2.70 9.50 -30.27
CA SER A 49 -3.54 8.35 -30.60
C SER A 49 -4.07 7.72 -29.32
N ALA A 50 -5.27 7.15 -29.36
CA ALA A 50 -5.82 6.41 -28.23
C ALA A 50 -4.84 5.31 -27.77
N TYR A 51 -4.13 4.71 -28.72
CA TYR A 51 -3.06 3.75 -28.47
C TYR A 51 -1.90 4.36 -27.66
N ASP A 52 -1.39 5.52 -28.05
CA ASP A 52 -0.27 6.16 -27.35
C ASP A 52 -0.64 6.56 -25.92
N ARG A 53 -1.90 6.97 -25.71
CA ARG A 53 -2.43 7.24 -24.37
C ARG A 53 -2.47 5.96 -23.53
N ALA A 54 -2.98 4.87 -24.09
CA ALA A 54 -3.03 3.57 -23.41
C ALA A 54 -1.62 3.05 -23.07
N LYS A 55 -0.67 3.18 -23.99
CA LYS A 55 0.73 2.80 -23.79
C LYS A 55 1.37 3.56 -22.63
N LYS A 56 1.22 4.88 -22.58
CA LYS A 56 1.74 5.71 -21.48
C LYS A 56 1.15 5.32 -20.12
N VAL A 57 -0.14 5.00 -20.08
CA VAL A 57 -0.80 4.55 -18.84
C VAL A 57 -0.27 3.18 -18.41
N TYR A 58 -0.10 2.26 -19.36
CA TYR A 58 0.48 0.94 -19.09
C TYR A 58 1.89 1.05 -18.50
N GLU A 59 2.76 1.85 -19.11
CA GLU A 59 4.13 2.08 -18.62
C GLU A 59 4.14 2.62 -17.18
N ARG A 60 3.30 3.63 -16.88
CA ARG A 60 3.15 4.16 -15.52
C ARG A 60 2.71 3.10 -14.52
N ILE A 61 1.71 2.28 -14.87
CA ILE A 61 1.23 1.20 -14.00
C ILE A 61 2.33 0.16 -13.76
N GLN A 62 3.14 -0.16 -14.77
CA GLN A 62 4.25 -1.11 -14.59
C GLN A 62 5.33 -0.55 -13.66
N GLU A 63 5.67 0.73 -13.79
CA GLU A 63 6.61 1.38 -12.88
C GLU A 63 6.09 1.42 -11.44
N GLU A 64 4.82 1.77 -11.24
CA GLU A 64 4.19 1.77 -9.91
C GLU A 64 4.20 0.38 -9.29
N LYS A 65 3.84 -0.66 -10.05
CA LYS A 65 3.91 -2.06 -9.60
C LYS A 65 5.33 -2.47 -9.23
N ALA A 66 6.33 -2.06 -10.00
CA ALA A 66 7.73 -2.35 -9.71
C ALA A 66 8.18 -1.70 -8.39
N ARG A 67 7.85 -0.42 -8.19
CA ARG A 67 8.15 0.31 -6.94
C ARG A 67 7.44 -0.33 -5.75
N GLU A 68 6.17 -0.67 -5.89
CA GLU A 68 5.38 -1.31 -4.83
C GLU A 68 5.93 -2.70 -4.46
N ARG A 69 6.40 -3.49 -5.44
CA ARG A 69 7.04 -4.79 -5.17
C ARG A 69 8.31 -4.62 -4.34
N ILE A 70 9.15 -3.64 -4.68
CA ILE A 70 10.38 -3.35 -3.94
C ILE A 70 10.07 -2.95 -2.50
N LEU A 71 9.13 -2.02 -2.31
CA LEU A 71 8.71 -1.58 -0.97
C LEU A 71 8.14 -2.74 -0.14
N ARG A 72 7.27 -3.58 -0.72
CA ARG A 72 6.73 -4.76 -0.05
C ARG A 72 7.81 -5.78 0.31
N GLN A 73 8.81 -5.95 -0.54
CA GLN A 73 9.93 -6.85 -0.25
C GLN A 73 10.76 -6.32 0.92
N GLN A 74 11.12 -5.03 0.91
CA GLN A 74 11.84 -4.40 2.01
C GLN A 74 11.07 -4.51 3.33
N GLU A 75 9.76 -4.27 3.33
CA GLU A 75 8.92 -4.42 4.52
C GLU A 75 8.92 -5.86 5.05
N ARG A 76 8.84 -6.86 4.16
CA ARG A 76 8.93 -8.27 4.54
C ARG A 76 10.29 -8.61 5.14
N GLU A 77 11.37 -8.10 4.56
CA GLU A 77 12.73 -8.30 5.07
C GLU A 77 12.89 -7.68 6.46
N GLN A 78 12.43 -6.45 6.67
CA GLN A 78 12.46 -5.79 7.98
C GLN A 78 11.63 -6.54 9.03
N ARG A 79 10.43 -7.00 8.65
CA ARG A 79 9.58 -7.84 9.52
C ARG A 79 10.25 -9.17 9.85
N HIS A 80 10.92 -9.78 8.88
CA HIS A 80 11.65 -11.03 9.10
C HIS A 80 12.85 -10.83 10.04
N LEU A 81 13.64 -9.77 9.84
CA LEU A 81 14.78 -9.44 10.70
C LEU A 81 14.36 -9.16 12.15
N SER A 82 13.29 -8.39 12.35
CA SER A 82 12.74 -8.14 13.70
C SER A 82 12.22 -9.41 14.37
N LEU A 83 11.53 -10.27 13.61
CA LEU A 83 11.07 -11.57 14.09
C LEU A 83 12.26 -12.47 14.50
N GLN A 84 13.29 -12.54 13.67
CA GLN A 84 14.49 -13.33 13.96
C GLN A 84 15.18 -12.86 15.24
N LYS A 85 15.41 -11.54 15.38
CA LYS A 85 15.98 -10.95 16.61
C LYS A 85 15.15 -11.31 17.85
N TYR A 86 13.82 -11.24 17.74
CA TYR A 86 12.92 -11.64 18.83
C TYR A 86 13.06 -13.13 19.16
N LEU A 87 13.05 -14.01 18.16
CA LEU A 87 13.15 -15.47 18.34
C LEU A 87 14.49 -15.87 18.96
N GLU A 88 15.59 -15.27 18.51
CA GLU A 88 16.93 -15.50 19.09
C GLU A 88 16.97 -15.09 20.56
N SER A 89 16.46 -13.89 20.87
CA SER A 89 16.38 -13.38 22.24
C SER A 89 15.49 -14.28 23.13
N LYS A 90 14.35 -14.73 22.59
CA LYS A 90 13.44 -15.67 23.26
C LYS A 90 14.14 -17.01 23.53
N LYS A 91 14.88 -17.55 22.55
CA LYS A 91 15.62 -18.81 22.70
C LYS A 91 16.71 -18.69 23.77
N LYS A 92 17.47 -17.59 23.79
CA LYS A 92 18.49 -17.31 24.81
C LYS A 92 17.87 -17.27 26.21
N ARG A 93 16.80 -16.48 26.40
CA ARG A 93 16.09 -16.41 27.69
C ARG A 93 15.53 -17.76 28.13
N ASN A 94 14.86 -18.49 27.22
CA ASN A 94 14.34 -19.82 27.54
C ASN A 94 15.44 -20.80 27.94
N LYS A 95 16.64 -20.73 27.33
CA LYS A 95 17.78 -21.55 27.74
C LYS A 95 18.19 -21.27 29.18
N VAL A 96 18.20 -20.00 29.58
CA VAL A 96 18.54 -19.58 30.94
C VAL A 96 17.46 -20.00 31.94
N LEU A 97 16.18 -19.78 31.62
CA LEU A 97 15.05 -20.16 32.48
C LEU A 97 14.96 -21.67 32.72
N ARG A 98 15.38 -22.48 31.74
CA ARG A 98 15.43 -23.95 31.87
C ARG A 98 16.64 -24.47 32.66
N LYS A 99 17.57 -23.61 33.07
CA LYS A 99 18.71 -24.03 33.89
C LYS A 99 18.23 -24.36 35.30
N CYS A 100 18.44 -25.60 35.69
CA CYS A 100 18.24 -26.07 37.06
C CYS A 100 19.57 -26.38 37.73
N ASN A 101 19.60 -26.35 39.06
CA ASN A 101 20.73 -26.82 39.86
C ASN A 101 20.81 -28.36 39.85
N LYS A 102 21.87 -28.92 40.46
CA LYS A 102 22.05 -30.39 40.56
C LYS A 102 20.89 -31.10 41.27
N LYS A 103 20.12 -30.39 42.10
CA LYS A 103 18.94 -30.88 42.82
C LYS A 103 17.64 -30.70 42.03
N GLY A 104 17.70 -30.23 40.78
CA GLY A 104 16.54 -30.03 39.91
C GLY A 104 15.75 -28.74 40.15
N GLN A 105 16.13 -27.92 41.13
CA GLN A 105 15.45 -26.65 41.40
C GLN A 105 15.85 -25.57 40.39
N PRO A 106 14.96 -24.62 40.09
CA PRO A 106 15.28 -23.50 39.19
C PRO A 106 16.46 -22.67 39.74
N ASN A 107 17.36 -22.25 38.85
CA ASN A 107 18.45 -21.36 39.23
C ASN A 107 17.97 -19.90 39.28
N LEU A 108 17.66 -19.40 40.49
CA LEU A 108 17.16 -18.04 40.71
C LEU A 108 18.13 -16.95 40.25
N GLY A 109 19.45 -17.11 40.47
CA GLY A 109 20.45 -16.12 40.04
C GLY A 109 20.42 -15.90 38.53
N ALA A 110 20.32 -16.99 37.78
CA ALA A 110 20.19 -16.93 36.32
C ALA A 110 18.86 -16.29 35.86
N GLN A 111 17.78 -16.43 36.64
CA GLN A 111 16.50 -15.76 36.34
C GLN A 111 16.56 -14.25 36.64
N VAL A 112 17.26 -13.86 37.71
CA VAL A 112 17.47 -12.46 38.08
C VAL A 112 18.25 -11.72 36.98
N GLU A 113 19.28 -12.34 36.39
CA GLU A 113 20.01 -11.76 35.25
C GLU A 113 19.07 -11.38 34.08
N ILE A 114 18.09 -12.23 33.76
CA ILE A 114 17.10 -11.92 32.70
C ILE A 114 16.21 -10.74 33.09
N LEU A 115 15.87 -10.60 34.38
CA LEU A 115 15.07 -9.48 34.88
C LEU A 115 15.85 -8.17 34.80
N LEU A 116 17.12 -8.18 35.20
CA LEU A 116 18.01 -7.02 35.08
C LEU A 116 18.17 -6.59 33.61
N GLU A 117 18.39 -7.54 32.70
CA GLU A 117 18.48 -7.27 31.26
C GLU A 117 17.20 -6.61 30.71
N LYS A 118 16.03 -6.91 31.28
CA LYS A 118 14.76 -6.27 30.87
C LYS A 118 14.68 -4.84 31.40
N LEU A 119 15.01 -4.60 32.66
CA LEU A 119 14.99 -3.27 33.26
C LEU A 119 15.94 -2.32 32.51
N GLU A 120 17.18 -2.75 32.23
CA GLU A 120 18.15 -1.97 31.45
C GLU A 120 17.69 -1.64 30.02
N LYS A 121 16.76 -2.43 29.46
CA LYS A 121 16.18 -2.19 28.13
C LYS A 121 14.95 -1.29 28.18
N GLU A 122 14.23 -1.25 29.30
CA GLU A 122 13.07 -0.39 29.50
C GLU A 122 13.50 1.04 29.87
N ASP A 123 14.65 1.19 30.54
CA ASP A 123 15.25 2.47 30.92
C ASP A 123 15.99 3.20 29.76
N LYS A 124 16.16 2.55 28.61
CA LYS A 124 16.86 3.09 27.41
C LYS A 124 15.90 3.40 26.28
#